data_AF-A0A814FGE0-F1
#
_entry.id   AF-A0A814FGE0-F1
#
_cell.length_a   1.000
_cell.length_b   1.000
_cell.length_c   1.000
_cell.angle_alpha   90.00
_cell.angle_beta   90.00
_cell.angle_gamma   90.00
#
_symmetry.space_group_name_H-M   'P 1'
#
loop_
_entity.id
_entity.type
_entity.pdbx_description
1 polymer ?
#
loop_
_entity_poly.entity_id
_entity_poly.type
_entity_poly.pdbx_seq_one_letter_code
_entity_poly.pdbx_strand_id
1 'polypeptide(L)'
;MGRAKSNSLRSLVISHHNNKKTPKEIYDLLVGKVSLSTVYEWINLFKKTGRVESLKSTGRKRTVATRANKQKKIFTIDGGLNIQNHRVYAYSREDADEKGGIYGLTKFPLSVMVWVGLTKNRSTGPYFIEKGKTVDSNYYVKKILPFAKREGNRLFGSDKW
;
A
#
# COMPACT_ATOMS: atom_id res chain seq x y z
N MET A 1 5.96 -14.11 10.25
CA MET A 1 6.20 -12.67 10.54
C MET A 1 7.60 -12.53 11.13
N GLY A 2 8.53 -11.87 10.45
CA GLY A 2 9.84 -11.57 11.05
C GLY A 2 9.70 -10.47 12.11
N ARG A 3 10.18 -10.70 13.33
CA ARG A 3 10.28 -9.64 14.34
C ARG A 3 11.15 -8.52 13.77
N ALA A 4 10.69 -7.27 13.88
CA ALA A 4 11.49 -6.12 13.51
C ALA A 4 12.82 -6.17 14.29
N LYS A 5 13.95 -6.22 13.57
CA LYS A 5 15.26 -6.26 14.22
C LYS A 5 15.48 -4.94 14.98
N SER A 6 15.77 -5.00 16.28
CA SER A 6 15.83 -3.81 17.14
C SER A 6 17.01 -2.89 16.77
N ASN A 7 16.76 -1.59 16.61
CA ASN A 7 17.81 -0.58 16.45
C ASN A 7 18.78 -0.56 17.65
N SER A 8 18.33 -0.93 18.85
CA SER A 8 19.18 -1.00 20.04
C SER A 8 20.25 -2.09 19.96
N LEU A 9 19.95 -3.23 19.33
CA LEU A 9 20.92 -4.31 19.13
C LEU A 9 21.91 -3.95 18.02
N ARG A 10 21.42 -3.24 16.99
CA ARG A 10 22.26 -2.77 15.89
C ARG A 10 23.28 -1.73 16.34
N SER A 11 22.87 -0.76 17.17
CA SER A 11 23.81 0.22 17.74
C SER A 11 24.87 -0.43 18.62
N LEU A 12 24.49 -1.43 19.42
CA LEU A 12 25.41 -2.19 20.27
C LEU A 12 26.45 -2.98 19.43
N VAL A 13 26.01 -3.64 18.36
CA VAL A 13 26.92 -4.33 17.41
C VAL A 13 27.92 -3.37 16.79
N ILE A 14 27.48 -2.18 16.38
CA ILE A 14 28.34 -1.19 15.74
C ILE A 14 29.31 -0.57 16.76
N SER A 15 28.87 -0.33 17.99
CA SER A 15 29.76 0.12 19.08
C SER A 15 30.89 -0.88 19.34
N HIS A 16 30.58 -2.17 19.44
CA HIS A 16 31.62 -3.19 19.61
C HIS A 16 32.54 -3.33 18.39
N HIS A 17 32.01 -3.14 17.17
CA HIS A 17 32.82 -3.11 15.96
C HIS A 17 33.81 -1.94 15.95
N ASN A 18 33.37 -0.74 16.37
CA ASN A 18 34.24 0.42 16.51
C ASN A 18 35.32 0.22 17.59
N ASN A 19 35.01 -0.57 18.63
CA ASN A 19 35.97 -1.05 19.62
C ASN A 19 36.88 -2.19 19.11
N LYS A 20 36.97 -2.39 17.79
CA LYS A 20 37.82 -3.37 17.09
C LYS A 20 37.55 -4.85 17.44
N LYS A 21 36.39 -5.19 17.99
CA LYS A 21 36.01 -6.59 18.18
C LYS A 21 35.69 -7.27 16.86
N THR A 22 36.04 -8.55 16.75
CA THR A 22 35.71 -9.38 15.59
C THR A 22 34.21 -9.71 15.57
N PRO A 23 33.63 -9.98 14.39
CA PRO A 23 32.22 -10.37 14.29
C PRO A 23 31.84 -11.60 15.13
N LYS A 24 32.79 -12.53 15.32
CA LYS A 24 32.61 -13.72 16.15
C LYS A 24 32.50 -13.37 17.62
N GLU A 25 33.41 -12.54 18.14
CA GLU A 25 33.34 -12.05 19.53
C GLU A 25 32.07 -11.22 19.78
N ILE A 26 31.63 -10.43 18.80
CA ILE A 26 30.38 -9.66 18.90
C ILE A 26 29.17 -10.60 18.96
N TYR A 27 29.18 -11.66 18.17
CA TYR A 27 28.15 -12.69 18.20
C TYR A 27 28.14 -13.43 19.55
N ASP A 28 29.30 -13.81 20.06
CA ASP A 28 29.45 -14.49 21.36
C ASP A 28 28.92 -13.64 22.53
N LEU A 29 29.03 -12.31 22.44
CA LEU A 29 28.44 -11.37 23.43
C LEU A 29 26.92 -11.23 23.31
N LEU A 30 26.35 -11.58 22.16
CA LEU A 30 24.93 -11.39 21.82
C LEU A 30 24.21 -12.71 21.52
N VAL A 31 24.75 -13.83 22.00
CA VAL A 31 24.24 -15.18 21.76
C VAL A 31 22.74 -15.25 22.06
N GLY A 32 21.98 -15.80 21.11
CA GLY A 32 20.54 -15.95 21.20
C GLY A 32 19.72 -14.69 20.88
N LYS A 33 20.33 -13.50 20.78
CA LYS A 33 19.62 -12.25 20.42
C LYS A 33 19.70 -11.94 18.93
N VAL A 34 20.83 -12.23 18.29
CA VAL A 34 21.05 -12.02 16.85
C VAL A 34 21.85 -13.17 16.24
N SER A 35 21.59 -13.50 14.97
CA SER A 35 22.41 -14.48 14.25
C SER A 35 23.77 -13.89 13.86
N LEU A 36 24.78 -14.74 13.70
CA LEU A 36 26.10 -14.34 13.19
C LEU A 36 25.98 -13.66 11.82
N SER A 37 25.12 -14.17 10.93
CA SER A 37 24.83 -13.55 9.64
C SER A 37 24.31 -12.10 9.78
N THR A 38 23.44 -11.83 10.76
CA THR A 38 22.93 -10.49 11.03
C THR A 38 24.03 -9.54 11.50
N VAL A 39 25.00 -10.04 12.29
CA VAL A 39 26.16 -9.24 12.72
C VAL A 39 27.00 -8.82 11.50
N TYR A 40 27.30 -9.76 10.60
CA TYR A 40 28.01 -9.46 9.34
C TYR A 40 27.24 -8.48 8.45
N GLU A 41 25.94 -8.70 8.25
CA GLU A 41 25.08 -7.80 7.47
C GLU A 41 25.14 -6.36 8.01
N TRP A 42 25.01 -6.18 9.33
CA TRP A 42 25.01 -4.87 9.94
C TRP A 42 26.36 -4.16 9.89
N ILE A 43 27.46 -4.90 10.08
CA ILE A 43 28.82 -4.35 9.93
C ILE A 43 29.06 -3.91 8.49
N ASN A 44 28.70 -4.74 7.50
CA ASN A 44 28.86 -4.41 6.09
C ASN A 44 28.00 -3.22 5.68
N LEU A 45 26.75 -3.17 6.15
CA LEU A 45 25.86 -2.02 5.94
C LEU A 45 26.41 -0.74 6.58
N PHE A 46 26.98 -0.83 7.79
CA PHE A 46 27.62 0.30 8.45
C PHE A 46 28.84 0.79 7.66
N LYS A 47 29.75 -0.11 7.25
CA LYS A 47 30.90 0.24 6.41
C LYS A 47 30.49 0.91 5.10
N LYS A 48 29.38 0.48 4.50
CA LYS A 48 28.86 1.03 3.24
C LYS A 48 28.16 2.38 3.40
N THR A 49 27.44 2.59 4.50
CA THR A 49 26.49 3.72 4.64
C THR A 49 26.87 4.74 5.72
N GLY A 50 27.79 4.38 6.62
CA GLY A 50 28.15 5.16 7.82
C GLY A 50 27.03 5.26 8.87
N ARG A 51 25.87 4.61 8.64
CA ARG A 51 24.68 4.80 9.48
C ARG A 51 24.57 3.71 10.55
N VAL A 52 24.52 4.17 11.80
CA VAL A 52 24.32 3.31 12.97
C VAL A 52 22.92 2.73 12.99
N GLU A 53 21.91 3.55 12.74
CA GLU A 53 20.51 3.12 12.80
C GLU A 53 19.97 2.64 11.46
N SER A 54 18.98 1.74 11.52
CA SER A 54 18.19 1.42 10.34
C SER A 54 17.12 2.49 10.12
N LEU A 55 17.06 3.04 8.91
CA LEU A 55 15.93 3.87 8.52
C LEU A 55 14.69 2.98 8.38
N LYS A 56 13.55 3.46 8.88
CA LYS A 56 12.26 2.86 8.53
C LYS A 56 12.13 2.92 7.01
N SER A 57 11.84 1.77 6.39
CA SER A 57 11.52 1.73 4.97
C SER A 57 10.44 2.76 4.68
N THR A 58 10.66 3.61 3.67
CA THR A 58 9.69 4.59 3.13
C THR A 58 8.54 3.90 2.39
N GLY A 59 8.18 2.68 2.80
CA GLY A 59 7.07 1.94 2.26
C GLY A 59 5.79 2.76 2.37
N ARG A 60 4.94 2.64 1.35
CA ARG A 60 3.61 3.25 1.33
C ARG A 60 2.86 2.81 2.60
N LYS A 61 2.39 3.78 3.40
CA LYS A 61 1.53 3.50 4.56
C LYS A 61 0.39 2.60 4.09
N ARG A 62 0.14 1.49 4.81
CA ARG A 62 -1.01 0.62 4.52
C ARG A 62 -2.27 1.48 4.53
N THR A 63 -2.92 1.60 3.39
CA THR A 63 -4.25 2.21 3.31
C THR A 63 -5.20 1.29 4.06
N VAL A 64 -5.78 1.76 5.16
CA VAL A 64 -6.81 1.01 5.87
C VAL A 64 -8.10 1.12 5.06
N ALA A 65 -8.73 -0.02 4.78
CA ALA A 65 -10.03 -0.06 4.13
C ALA A 65 -11.12 0.39 5.12
N THR A 66 -11.32 1.70 5.25
CA THR A 66 -12.44 2.29 5.99
C THR A 66 -13.75 2.18 5.21
N ARG A 67 -14.90 2.21 5.91
CA ARG A 67 -16.25 2.12 5.31
C ARG A 67 -16.48 3.17 4.21
N ALA A 68 -15.95 4.38 4.38
CA ALA A 68 -16.00 5.45 3.39
C ALA A 68 -15.19 5.14 2.12
N ASN A 69 -14.06 4.44 2.24
CA ASN A 69 -13.24 4.01 1.10
C ASN A 69 -13.87 2.84 0.33
N LYS A 70 -14.76 2.04 0.95
CA LYS A 70 -15.49 0.95 0.26
C LYS A 70 -16.58 1.47 -0.68
N GLN A 71 -17.22 2.60 -0.35
CA GLN A 71 -18.33 3.15 -1.16
C GLN A 71 -17.86 3.98 -2.36
N LYS A 72 -16.59 4.42 -2.37
CA LYS A 72 -16.03 5.22 -3.45
C LYS A 72 -15.12 4.35 -4.29
N LYS A 73 -15.46 4.16 -5.57
CA LYS A 73 -14.62 3.46 -6.52
C LYS A 73 -14.16 4.43 -7.60
N ILE A 74 -12.85 4.51 -7.79
CA ILE A 74 -12.23 5.21 -8.90
C ILE A 74 -12.00 4.19 -10.00
N PHE A 75 -12.53 4.46 -11.18
CA PHE A 75 -12.31 3.67 -12.38
C PHE A 75 -11.37 4.44 -13.29
N THR A 76 -10.25 3.83 -13.64
CA THR A 76 -9.27 4.43 -14.54
C THR A 76 -9.64 4.06 -15.98
N ILE A 77 -9.77 5.06 -16.87
CA ILE A 77 -10.09 4.90 -18.30
C ILE A 77 -8.99 4.13 -19.01
N ASP A 78 -7.73 4.33 -18.60
CA ASP A 78 -6.58 3.68 -19.22
C ASP A 78 -6.59 2.14 -19.10
N GLY A 79 -7.54 1.55 -18.35
CA GLY A 79 -8.02 0.15 -18.51
C GLY A 79 -7.03 -1.00 -18.31
N GLY A 80 -5.73 -0.81 -18.51
CA GLY A 80 -4.76 -1.87 -18.64
C GLY A 80 -3.99 -2.06 -17.35
N LEU A 81 -3.98 -3.29 -16.84
CA LEU A 81 -3.17 -3.76 -15.73
C LEU A 81 -3.56 -3.26 -14.33
N ASN A 82 -4.55 -3.96 -13.77
CA ASN A 82 -4.53 -4.25 -12.33
C ASN A 82 -3.28 -5.07 -12.01
N ILE A 83 -2.28 -4.47 -11.35
CA ILE A 83 -0.99 -5.10 -10.94
C ILE A 83 -1.21 -6.42 -10.18
N GLN A 84 -2.38 -6.61 -9.57
CA GLN A 84 -2.71 -7.83 -8.83
C GLN A 84 -3.10 -9.00 -9.74
N ASN A 85 -3.61 -8.73 -10.96
CA ASN A 85 -4.17 -9.72 -11.88
C ASN A 85 -3.26 -10.04 -13.08
N HIS A 86 -2.32 -9.18 -13.47
CA HIS A 86 -1.33 -9.49 -14.50
C HIS A 86 -0.09 -10.09 -13.87
N ARG A 87 -0.15 -11.38 -13.55
CA ARG A 87 1.01 -12.15 -13.09
C ARG A 87 1.70 -12.77 -14.32
N VAL A 88 3.01 -12.57 -14.42
CA VAL A 88 3.85 -13.24 -15.42
C VAL A 88 4.52 -14.43 -14.74
N TYR A 89 4.49 -15.61 -15.38
CA TYR A 89 5.27 -16.76 -14.93
C TYR A 89 6.73 -16.57 -15.36
N ALA A 90 7.60 -16.41 -14.37
CA ALA A 90 9.03 -16.21 -14.58
C ALA A 90 9.85 -16.98 -13.55
N TYR A 91 11.03 -17.44 -13.96
CA TYR A 91 11.97 -18.17 -13.10
C TYR A 91 12.82 -17.23 -12.23
N SER A 92 13.04 -16.00 -12.69
CA SER A 92 13.79 -14.96 -11.97
C SER A 92 13.18 -13.57 -12.20
N ARG A 93 13.74 -12.56 -11.54
CA ARG A 93 13.27 -11.17 -11.71
C ARG A 93 13.63 -10.63 -13.10
N GLU A 94 14.80 -11.00 -13.59
CA GLU A 94 15.34 -10.62 -14.90
C GLU A 94 14.48 -11.23 -16.01
N ASP A 95 14.13 -12.52 -15.90
CA ASP A 95 13.20 -13.20 -16.81
C ASP A 95 11.79 -12.58 -16.78
N ALA A 96 11.34 -12.11 -15.61
CA ALA A 96 10.08 -11.39 -15.51
C ALA A 96 10.14 -10.04 -16.24
N ASP A 97 11.24 -9.31 -16.08
CA ASP A 97 11.41 -7.99 -16.68
C ASP A 97 11.53 -8.09 -18.22
N GLU A 98 12.23 -9.10 -18.75
CA GLU A 98 12.29 -9.42 -20.20
C GLU A 98 10.92 -9.79 -20.78
N LYS A 99 10.09 -10.54 -20.03
CA LYS A 99 8.72 -10.91 -20.42
C LYS A 99 7.70 -9.78 -20.28
N GLY A 100 8.15 -8.54 -20.11
CA GLY A 100 7.28 -7.37 -19.98
C GLY A 100 6.74 -7.15 -18.57
N GLY A 101 7.45 -7.62 -17.54
CA GLY A 101 7.13 -7.40 -16.13
C GLY A 101 7.33 -5.96 -15.65
N ILE A 102 8.03 -5.14 -16.43
CA ILE A 102 8.14 -3.69 -16.23
C ILE A 102 7.22 -2.99 -17.21
N TYR A 103 6.29 -2.20 -16.68
CA TYR A 103 5.41 -1.37 -17.50
C TYR A 103 5.38 0.06 -16.96
N GLY A 104 5.39 1.02 -17.89
CA GLY A 104 5.30 2.44 -17.57
C GLY A 104 3.89 2.77 -17.06
N LEU A 105 3.81 3.27 -15.82
CA LEU A 105 2.58 3.82 -15.27
C LEU A 105 2.52 5.32 -15.55
N THR A 106 1.42 5.79 -16.12
CA THR A 106 1.12 7.22 -16.13
C THR A 106 0.88 7.66 -14.68
N LYS A 107 1.58 8.71 -14.23
CA LYS A 107 1.53 9.18 -12.83
C LYS A 107 0.13 9.66 -12.41
N PHE A 108 -0.70 10.04 -13.38
CA PHE A 108 -2.07 10.53 -13.19
C PHE A 108 -2.96 10.05 -14.34
N PRO A 109 -3.35 8.77 -14.35
CA PRO A 109 -4.14 8.24 -15.45
C PRO A 109 -5.52 8.91 -15.46
N LEU A 110 -6.14 8.97 -16.64
CA LEU A 110 -7.50 9.49 -16.77
C LEU A 110 -8.44 8.62 -15.95
N SER A 111 -9.14 9.19 -14.96
CA SER A 111 -10.01 8.42 -14.05
C SER A 111 -11.35 9.09 -13.85
N VAL A 112 -12.39 8.26 -13.73
CA VAL A 112 -13.76 8.65 -13.41
C VAL A 112 -14.11 8.12 -12.04
N MET A 113 -14.67 8.98 -11.18
CA MET A 113 -15.19 8.56 -9.88
C MET A 113 -16.69 8.31 -10.02
N VAL A 114 -17.14 7.15 -9.54
CA VAL A 114 -18.55 6.75 -9.67
C VAL A 114 -19.12 6.48 -8.28
N TRP A 115 -20.33 6.98 -8.04
CA TRP A 115 -21.16 6.61 -6.90
C TRP A 115 -22.28 5.68 -7.34
N VAL A 116 -22.50 4.61 -6.58
CA VAL A 116 -23.59 3.65 -6.79
C VAL A 116 -24.19 3.30 -5.43
N GLY A 117 -25.50 3.40 -5.30
CA GLY A 117 -26.24 2.85 -4.17
C GLY A 117 -26.61 1.39 -4.44
N LEU A 118 -26.35 0.52 -3.48
CA LEU A 118 -26.80 -0.87 -3.51
C LEU A 118 -27.94 -1.05 -2.51
N THR A 119 -29.07 -1.58 -2.96
CA THR A 119 -30.19 -1.95 -2.11
C THR A 119 -30.33 -3.46 -2.04
N LYS A 120 -31.22 -3.97 -1.18
CA LYS A 120 -31.47 -5.41 -1.03
C LYS A 120 -31.84 -6.08 -2.36
N ASN A 121 -32.59 -5.37 -3.21
CA ASN A 121 -33.19 -5.95 -4.40
C ASN A 121 -32.51 -5.48 -5.70
N ARG A 122 -31.99 -4.25 -5.76
CA ARG A 122 -31.44 -3.63 -6.99
C ARG A 122 -30.36 -2.59 -6.70
N SER A 123 -29.58 -2.22 -7.69
CA SER A 123 -28.67 -1.07 -7.62
C SER A 123 -29.34 0.19 -8.18
N THR A 124 -28.91 1.36 -7.69
CA THR A 124 -29.20 2.63 -8.36
C THR A 124 -28.46 2.70 -9.69
N GLY A 125 -28.89 3.60 -10.58
CA GLY A 125 -28.04 4.02 -11.68
C GLY A 125 -26.71 4.60 -11.16
N PRO A 126 -25.62 4.50 -11.94
CA PRO A 126 -24.34 5.11 -11.56
C PRO A 126 -24.43 6.63 -11.66
N TYR A 127 -23.91 7.31 -10.63
CA TYR A 127 -23.69 8.76 -10.65
C TYR A 127 -22.21 9.05 -10.92
N PHE A 128 -21.94 9.66 -12.07
CA PHE A 128 -20.60 10.03 -12.49
C PHE A 128 -20.20 11.37 -11.88
N ILE A 129 -19.09 11.39 -11.15
CA ILE A 129 -18.54 12.59 -10.51
C ILE A 129 -17.52 13.21 -11.46
N GLU A 130 -17.62 14.52 -11.64
CA GLU A 130 -16.73 15.31 -12.50
C GLU A 130 -15.26 15.15 -12.11
N LYS A 131 -14.38 15.11 -13.12
CA LYS A 131 -12.94 14.93 -12.94
C LYS A 131 -12.36 16.05 -12.06
N GLY A 132 -11.57 15.67 -11.05
CA GLY A 132 -10.92 16.60 -10.13
C GLY A 132 -11.79 17.08 -8.97
N LYS A 133 -13.09 16.74 -8.92
CA LYS A 133 -13.92 17.01 -7.74
C LYS A 133 -13.75 15.91 -6.69
N THR A 134 -13.62 16.32 -5.43
CA THR A 134 -13.63 15.40 -4.30
C THR A 134 -15.02 15.35 -3.70
N VAL A 135 -15.52 14.14 -3.40
CA VAL A 135 -16.80 13.97 -2.69
C VAL A 135 -16.58 14.31 -1.21
N ASP A 136 -16.76 15.58 -0.87
CA ASP A 136 -16.90 16.06 0.50
C ASP A 136 -18.35 15.96 1.00
N SER A 137 -18.59 16.30 2.26
CA SER A 137 -19.94 16.24 2.87
C SER A 137 -20.93 17.19 2.18
N ASN A 138 -20.49 18.38 1.79
CA ASN A 138 -21.35 19.39 1.15
C ASN A 138 -21.77 18.95 -0.26
N TYR A 139 -20.82 18.41 -1.02
CA TYR A 139 -21.04 17.82 -2.34
C TYR A 139 -22.00 16.64 -2.24
N TYR A 140 -21.82 15.78 -1.24
CA TYR A 140 -22.72 14.66 -1.01
C TYR A 140 -24.15 15.14 -0.77
N VAL A 141 -24.36 16.07 0.16
CA VAL A 141 -25.70 16.58 0.48
C VAL A 141 -26.34 17.33 -0.69
N LYS A 142 -25.56 18.11 -1.46
CA LYS A 142 -26.09 18.94 -2.55
C LYS A 142 -26.32 18.18 -3.86
N LYS A 143 -25.51 17.16 -4.17
CA LYS A 143 -25.50 16.50 -5.48
C LYS A 143 -25.89 15.02 -5.39
N ILE A 144 -25.26 14.26 -4.50
CA ILE A 144 -25.45 12.81 -4.43
C ILE A 144 -26.76 12.46 -3.72
N LEU A 145 -27.10 13.12 -2.62
CA LEU A 145 -28.29 12.81 -1.82
C LEU A 145 -29.61 13.04 -2.60
N PRO A 146 -29.79 14.13 -3.37
CA PRO A 146 -30.98 14.29 -4.20
C PRO A 146 -31.10 13.21 -5.29
N PHE A 147 -29.97 12.84 -5.90
CA PHE A 147 -29.92 11.74 -6.86
C PHE A 147 -30.31 10.41 -6.21
N ALA A 148 -29.73 10.10 -5.05
CA ALA A 148 -30.01 8.90 -4.29
C ALA A 148 -31.48 8.83 -3.86
N LYS A 149 -32.09 9.95 -3.46
CA LYS A 149 -33.52 10.01 -3.12
C LYS A 149 -34.42 9.72 -4.30
N ARG A 150 -34.12 10.31 -5.47
CA ARG A 150 -34.86 10.05 -6.70
C ARG A 150 -34.77 8.58 -7.11
N GLU A 151 -33.56 8.01 -7.07
CA GLU A 151 -33.35 6.60 -7.38
C GLU A 151 -34.00 5.67 -6.35
N GLY A 152 -33.94 6.02 -5.05
CA GLY A 152 -34.62 5.29 -4.00
C GLY A 152 -36.13 5.25 -4.22
N ASN A 153 -36.76 6.40 -4.48
CA ASN A 153 -38.18 6.46 -4.81
C ASN A 153 -38.53 5.62 -6.05
N ARG A 154 -37.67 5.61 -7.07
CA ARG A 154 -37.85 4.77 -8.26
C ARG A 154 -37.72 3.27 -7.95
N LEU A 155 -36.80 2.89 -7.08
CA LEU A 155 -36.49 1.49 -6.78
C LEU A 155 -37.45 0.86 -5.76
N PHE A 156 -37.89 1.64 -4.77
CA PHE A 156 -38.76 1.17 -3.69
C PHE A 156 -40.23 1.58 -3.89
N GLY A 157 -40.53 2.54 -4.77
CA GLY A 157 -41.90 2.96 -5.05
C GLY A 157 -42.62 3.44 -3.78
N SER A 158 -43.65 2.70 -3.37
CA SER A 158 -44.44 2.93 -2.14
C SER A 158 -43.83 2.31 -0.88
N ASP A 159 -42.83 1.44 -1.01
CA ASP A 159 -42.18 0.82 0.13
C ASP A 159 -41.33 1.86 0.88
N LYS A 160 -41.47 1.91 2.21
CA LYS A 160 -40.69 2.83 3.06
C LYS A 160 -39.23 2.39 3.14
N TRP A 161 -38.32 3.35 2.97
CA TRP A 161 -36.88 3.20 3.10
C TRP A 161 -36.24 4.45 3.73
#